data_AF-W5TH53-F1
#
_entry.id   AF-W5TH53-F1
#
_cell.length_a   1.000
_cell.length_b   1.000
_cell.length_c   1.000
_cell.angle_alpha   90.00
_cell.angle_beta   90.00
_cell.angle_gamma   90.00
#
_symmetry.space_group_name_H-M   'P 1'
#
loop_
_entity.id
_entity.type
_entity.pdbx_description
1 polymer ?
#
loop_
_entity_poly.entity_id
_entity_poly.type
_entity_poly.pdbx_seq_one_letter_code
_entity_poly.pdbx_strand_id
1 'polypeptide(L)'
;MTAPKLLTRLLFPADAPDRHRPAPRQIDGVTVYFRLQLQPHRTAAEVRRALAALLAPESTSRAALGATQVYLYSDATHHGLELAPFILGRTHLALTLLSKIAGKPVPPNFSTRIAPAPAALLEIQFDAPPTSPQREALDQIKAALTPLANHLSSIECDRRYIVVDNRSSRTRAVFLTVLTRVPWNRTLDQAQHYWINEHAALVHDNLSRTNMVGYIQVHTTTDPHSTYDNEFGGVATIEFDTIADYRRQGTRPASMGFNNTLALDEMNLTIDSEIYLFHRTALLPEATD
;
A
#
# COMPACT_ATOMS: atom_id res chain seq x y z
N MET A 1 39.06 6.63 -6.48
CA MET A 1 37.66 6.74 -6.03
C MET A 1 37.69 7.20 -4.58
N THR A 2 36.93 8.22 -4.17
CA THR A 2 37.00 8.74 -2.78
C THR A 2 36.23 7.80 -1.82
N ALA A 3 36.68 7.70 -0.56
CA ALA A 3 36.01 6.88 0.47
C ALA A 3 34.49 7.13 0.60
N PRO A 4 33.99 8.39 0.52
CA PRO A 4 32.55 8.67 0.49
C PRO A 4 31.81 8.02 -0.68
N LYS A 5 32.37 8.05 -1.90
CA LYS A 5 31.76 7.43 -3.09
C LYS A 5 31.70 5.91 -2.99
N LEU A 6 32.69 5.29 -2.33
CA LEU A 6 32.70 3.84 -2.07
C LEU A 6 31.62 3.46 -1.06
N LEU A 7 31.48 4.23 0.03
CA LEU A 7 30.46 4.03 1.05
C LEU A 7 29.03 4.19 0.51
N THR A 8 28.78 5.24 -0.28
CA THR A 8 27.48 5.45 -0.93
C THR A 8 27.13 4.29 -1.86
N ARG A 9 28.08 3.81 -2.68
CA ARG A 9 27.82 2.70 -3.61
C ARG A 9 27.55 1.38 -2.88
N LEU A 10 28.17 1.17 -1.71
CA LEU A 10 27.96 -0.02 -0.89
C LEU A 10 26.62 0.01 -0.16
N LEU A 11 26.21 1.17 0.34
CA LEU A 11 24.96 1.33 1.08
C LEU A 11 23.74 1.51 0.18
N PHE A 12 23.92 1.96 -1.07
CA PHE A 12 22.85 2.29 -2.02
C PHE A 12 23.11 1.66 -3.42
N PRO A 13 22.94 0.34 -3.59
CA PRO A 13 23.40 -0.41 -4.76
C PRO A 13 22.60 -0.20 -6.07
N ALA A 14 21.82 0.90 -6.23
CA ALA A 14 21.04 1.19 -7.45
C ALA A 14 20.51 2.65 -7.51
N ASP A 15 21.36 3.68 -7.33
CA ASP A 15 20.94 5.10 -7.47
C ASP A 15 20.66 5.52 -8.94
N ALA A 16 20.87 4.64 -9.93
CA ALA A 16 20.65 4.96 -11.33
C ALA A 16 19.65 3.98 -11.98
N PRO A 17 18.51 4.46 -12.49
CA PRO A 17 17.57 3.60 -13.18
C PRO A 17 18.08 3.14 -14.56
N ASP A 18 17.99 1.84 -14.84
CA ASP A 18 18.10 1.22 -16.16
C ASP A 18 17.00 1.77 -17.06
N ARG A 19 17.43 2.25 -18.23
CA ARG A 19 16.58 2.93 -19.22
C ARG A 19 15.70 1.97 -20.02
N HIS A 20 15.93 0.67 -19.91
CA HIS A 20 15.18 -0.36 -20.66
C HIS A 20 14.12 -1.07 -19.83
N ARG A 21 13.76 -0.51 -18.66
CA ARG A 21 12.82 -1.14 -17.75
C ARG A 21 11.39 -1.16 -18.29
N PRO A 22 10.60 -2.21 -17.96
CA PRO A 22 9.19 -2.23 -18.27
C PRO A 22 8.47 -1.06 -17.58
N ALA A 23 7.64 -0.35 -18.33
CA ALA A 23 6.73 0.61 -17.76
C ALA A 23 5.62 -0.12 -16.98
N PRO A 24 5.10 0.46 -15.89
CA PRO A 24 3.93 -0.08 -15.20
C PRO A 24 2.75 -0.19 -16.15
N ARG A 25 2.03 -1.32 -16.08
CA ARG A 25 0.82 -1.51 -16.88
C ARG A 25 -0.36 -0.91 -16.15
N GLN A 26 -0.97 0.13 -16.72
CA GLN A 26 -2.21 0.69 -16.23
C GLN A 26 -3.36 -0.33 -16.38
N ILE A 27 -4.27 -0.36 -15.42
CA ILE A 27 -5.56 -1.04 -15.53
C ILE A 27 -6.66 0.00 -15.35
N ASP A 28 -7.72 -0.16 -16.11
CA ASP A 28 -8.94 0.63 -15.97
C ASP A 28 -9.65 0.34 -14.65
N GLY A 29 -10.53 1.26 -14.27
CA GLY A 29 -11.39 1.14 -13.10
C GLY A 29 -10.99 2.02 -11.92
N VAL A 30 -11.86 2.01 -10.92
CA VAL A 30 -11.73 2.78 -9.68
C VAL A 30 -11.65 1.82 -8.51
N THR A 31 -10.86 2.19 -7.49
CA THR A 31 -10.84 1.49 -6.21
C THR A 31 -11.30 2.43 -5.11
N VAL A 32 -12.23 1.97 -4.27
CA VAL A 32 -12.56 2.62 -3.01
C VAL A 32 -11.99 1.79 -1.87
N TYR A 33 -11.21 2.44 -1.02
CA TYR A 33 -10.69 1.84 0.21
C TYR A 33 -11.42 2.40 1.43
N PHE A 34 -11.65 1.54 2.42
CA PHE A 34 -11.94 1.97 3.78
C PHE A 34 -10.81 1.51 4.70
N ARG A 35 -10.07 2.46 5.25
CA ARG A 35 -9.04 2.23 6.26
C ARG A 35 -9.69 2.28 7.63
N LEU A 36 -9.58 1.20 8.39
CA LEU A 36 -10.13 1.08 9.73
C LEU A 36 -8.98 0.98 10.73
N GLN A 37 -8.91 1.91 11.68
CA GLN A 37 -8.27 1.67 12.96
C GLN A 37 -9.35 1.17 13.91
N LEU A 38 -9.37 -0.13 14.09
CA LEU A 38 -10.33 -0.85 14.91
C LEU A 38 -10.23 -0.39 16.37
N GLN A 39 -11.32 -0.55 17.10
CA GLN A 39 -11.27 -0.47 18.57
C GLN A 39 -10.40 -1.62 19.12
N PRO A 40 -9.72 -1.46 20.28
CA PRO A 40 -8.73 -2.42 20.76
C PRO A 40 -9.20 -3.87 20.93
N HIS A 41 -10.51 -4.08 21.15
CA HIS A 41 -11.12 -5.40 21.34
C HIS A 41 -11.75 -5.96 20.06
N ARG A 42 -11.73 -5.20 18.97
CA ARG A 42 -12.36 -5.57 17.70
C ARG A 42 -11.39 -6.29 16.78
N THR A 43 -11.92 -7.19 15.97
CA THR A 43 -11.16 -8.06 15.08
C THR A 43 -11.68 -8.00 13.64
N ALA A 44 -10.87 -8.45 12.69
CA ALA A 44 -11.30 -8.60 11.30
C ALA A 44 -12.49 -9.57 11.14
N ALA A 45 -12.71 -10.50 12.08
CA ALA A 45 -13.88 -11.36 12.07
C ALA A 45 -15.18 -10.58 12.30
N GLU A 46 -15.14 -9.53 13.12
CA GLU A 46 -16.30 -8.65 13.34
C GLU A 46 -16.55 -7.74 12.15
N VAL A 47 -15.48 -7.29 11.47
CA VAL A 47 -15.60 -6.58 10.19
C VAL A 47 -16.30 -7.47 9.16
N ARG A 48 -15.88 -8.73 9.00
CA ARG A 48 -16.57 -9.69 8.11
C ARG A 48 -18.02 -9.89 8.49
N ARG A 49 -18.33 -10.02 9.79
CA ARG A 49 -19.69 -10.19 10.28
C ARG A 49 -20.58 -8.98 9.98
N ALA A 50 -20.07 -7.77 10.15
CA ALA A 50 -20.79 -6.54 9.83
C ALA A 50 -21.09 -6.41 8.33
N LEU A 51 -20.20 -6.90 7.46
CA LEU A 51 -20.38 -6.88 6.01
C LEU A 51 -21.21 -8.04 5.46
N ALA A 52 -21.36 -9.14 6.21
CA ALA A 52 -21.94 -10.39 5.71
C ALA A 52 -23.33 -10.20 5.09
N ALA A 53 -24.24 -9.48 5.74
CA ALA A 53 -25.59 -9.23 5.22
C ALA A 53 -25.61 -8.27 4.02
N LEU A 54 -24.68 -7.30 3.98
CA LEU A 54 -24.55 -6.34 2.87
C LEU A 54 -23.95 -6.97 1.62
N LEU A 55 -23.15 -8.03 1.77
CA LEU A 55 -22.45 -8.73 0.69
C LEU A 55 -23.04 -10.13 0.39
N ALA A 56 -24.15 -10.49 1.01
CA ALA A 56 -24.86 -11.72 0.71
C ALA A 56 -25.38 -11.71 -0.74
N PRO A 57 -25.44 -12.85 -1.46
CA PRO A 57 -25.91 -12.91 -2.85
C PRO A 57 -27.27 -12.26 -3.10
N GLU A 58 -28.19 -12.40 -2.15
CA GLU A 58 -29.55 -11.85 -2.16
C GLU A 58 -29.65 -10.39 -1.71
N SER A 59 -28.53 -9.77 -1.31
CA SER A 59 -28.50 -8.41 -0.79
C SER A 59 -28.73 -7.38 -1.89
N THR A 60 -29.71 -6.50 -1.71
CA THR A 60 -29.92 -5.34 -2.57
C THR A 60 -28.71 -4.40 -2.53
N SER A 61 -28.02 -4.29 -1.40
CA SER A 61 -26.79 -3.51 -1.26
C SER A 61 -25.67 -4.08 -2.12
N ARG A 62 -25.49 -5.41 -2.15
CA ARG A 62 -24.52 -6.05 -3.06
C ARG A 62 -24.87 -5.83 -4.51
N ALA A 63 -26.13 -6.03 -4.87
CA ALA A 63 -26.60 -5.84 -6.25
C ALA A 63 -26.38 -4.39 -6.71
N ALA A 64 -26.70 -3.42 -5.85
CA ALA A 64 -26.46 -2.00 -6.11
C ALA A 64 -24.97 -1.65 -6.16
N LEU A 65 -24.14 -2.27 -5.30
CA LEU A 65 -22.70 -2.07 -5.27
C LEU A 65 -22.07 -2.47 -6.62
N GLY A 66 -22.44 -3.64 -7.18
CA GLY A 66 -21.93 -4.06 -8.49
C GLY A 66 -20.39 -4.07 -8.57
N ALA A 67 -19.71 -4.28 -7.44
CA ALA A 67 -18.26 -4.31 -7.38
C ALA A 67 -17.71 -5.54 -8.10
N THR A 68 -16.61 -5.37 -8.83
CA THR A 68 -15.92 -6.48 -9.50
C THR A 68 -15.14 -7.32 -8.51
N GLN A 69 -14.58 -6.69 -7.48
CA GLN A 69 -13.86 -7.36 -6.40
C GLN A 69 -14.10 -6.65 -5.06
N VAL A 70 -14.17 -7.43 -3.99
CA VAL A 70 -14.16 -6.91 -2.61
C VAL A 70 -13.18 -7.73 -1.79
N TYR A 71 -12.16 -7.07 -1.25
CA TYR A 71 -11.14 -7.71 -0.42
C TYR A 71 -11.10 -7.10 0.97
N LEU A 72 -11.06 -7.96 1.98
CA LEU A 72 -10.69 -7.55 3.34
C LEU A 72 -9.23 -7.91 3.61
N TYR A 73 -8.46 -6.90 3.95
CA TYR A 73 -7.12 -7.02 4.47
C TYR A 73 -7.16 -6.97 5.99
N SER A 74 -6.58 -7.97 6.63
CA SER A 74 -6.52 -8.11 8.09
C SER A 74 -5.09 -8.33 8.54
N ASP A 75 -4.74 -7.78 9.70
CA ASP A 75 -3.39 -7.88 10.28
C ASP A 75 -2.83 -9.31 10.23
N ALA A 76 -1.65 -9.45 9.61
CA ALA A 76 -0.88 -10.69 9.56
C ALA A 76 0.30 -10.69 10.56
N THR A 77 0.42 -9.63 11.35
CA THR A 77 1.53 -9.44 12.29
C THR A 77 1.16 -9.83 13.72
N HIS A 78 2.17 -10.08 14.53
CA HIS A 78 2.04 -10.14 15.98
C HIS A 78 2.33 -8.74 16.54
N HIS A 79 1.36 -7.82 16.42
CA HIS A 79 1.47 -6.43 16.87
C HIS A 79 2.55 -5.59 16.15
N GLY A 80 2.73 -5.82 14.85
CA GLY A 80 3.61 -5.03 13.99
C GLY A 80 5.10 -5.37 14.06
N LEU A 81 5.54 -6.29 14.93
CA LEU A 81 6.96 -6.63 15.08
C LEU A 81 7.61 -7.12 13.78
N GLU A 82 6.86 -7.85 12.96
CA GLU A 82 7.32 -8.33 11.67
C GLU A 82 7.67 -7.20 10.70
N LEU A 83 7.12 -6.01 10.87
CA LEU A 83 7.41 -4.88 10.00
C LEU A 83 8.78 -4.25 10.24
N ALA A 84 9.45 -4.57 11.35
CA ALA A 84 10.71 -3.95 11.73
C ALA A 84 11.77 -3.92 10.61
N PRO A 85 12.03 -5.02 9.86
CA PRO A 85 13.05 -5.01 8.80
C PRO A 85 12.75 -4.04 7.66
N PHE A 86 11.48 -3.73 7.41
CA PHE A 86 11.07 -2.77 6.40
C PHE A 86 11.06 -1.34 6.96
N ILE A 87 10.66 -1.15 8.21
CA ILE A 87 10.41 0.20 8.75
C ILE A 87 11.67 0.89 9.27
N LEU A 88 12.67 0.17 9.78
CA LEU A 88 13.83 0.79 10.42
C LEU A 88 14.48 1.88 9.55
N GLY A 89 14.66 1.61 8.25
CA GLY A 89 15.22 2.57 7.28
C GLY A 89 14.30 3.76 6.93
N ARG A 90 13.01 3.68 7.29
CA ARG A 90 11.95 4.67 7.01
C ARG A 90 11.58 5.51 8.23
N THR A 91 12.31 5.35 9.33
CA THR A 91 12.21 6.26 10.49
C THR A 91 12.88 7.60 10.18
N HIS A 92 12.41 8.69 10.78
CA HIS A 92 13.03 10.01 10.59
C HIS A 92 14.53 10.02 10.91
N LEU A 93 14.92 9.34 11.99
CA LEU A 93 16.32 9.20 12.39
C LEU A 93 17.17 8.50 11.32
N ALA A 94 16.70 7.35 10.82
CA ALA A 94 17.41 6.60 9.80
C ALA A 94 17.47 7.37 8.48
N LEU A 95 16.35 7.94 8.02
CA LEU A 95 16.32 8.74 6.80
C LEU A 95 17.22 9.97 6.88
N THR A 96 17.31 10.62 8.04
CA THR A 96 18.26 11.73 8.27
C THR A 96 19.70 11.27 8.08
N LEU A 97 20.07 10.12 8.63
CA LEU A 97 21.42 9.57 8.49
C LEU A 97 21.72 9.18 7.03
N LEU A 98 20.81 8.42 6.39
CA LEU A 98 20.96 8.01 5.00
C LEU A 98 21.05 9.21 4.06
N SER A 99 20.24 10.25 4.28
CA SER A 99 20.24 11.48 3.46
C SER A 99 21.58 12.21 3.57
N LYS A 100 22.14 12.33 4.78
CA LYS A 100 23.47 12.93 4.98
C LYS A 100 24.58 12.15 4.28
N ILE A 101 24.54 10.81 4.34
CA ILE A 101 25.53 9.95 3.67
C ILE A 101 25.40 10.06 2.15
N ALA A 102 24.17 10.12 1.63
CA ALA A 102 23.90 10.19 0.20
C ALA A 102 23.98 11.61 -0.38
N GLY A 103 24.14 12.65 0.45
CA GLY A 103 24.11 14.05 0.01
C GLY A 103 22.74 14.49 -0.52
N LYS A 104 21.64 13.90 0.00
CA LYS A 104 20.25 14.21 -0.37
C LYS A 104 19.62 15.16 0.68
N PRO A 105 18.54 15.88 0.33
CA PRO A 105 17.81 16.71 1.29
C PRO A 105 17.33 15.90 2.49
N VAL A 106 17.46 16.47 3.69
CA VAL A 106 16.96 15.87 4.93
C VAL A 106 15.46 16.18 5.07
N PRO A 107 14.59 15.19 5.32
CA PRO A 107 13.17 15.44 5.51
C PRO A 107 12.91 16.21 6.82
N PRO A 108 11.80 16.99 6.89
CA PRO A 108 11.33 17.56 8.15
C PRO A 108 11.03 16.44 9.16
N ASN A 109 10.87 16.80 10.44
CA ASN A 109 10.54 15.81 11.46
C ASN A 109 9.17 15.16 11.19
N PHE A 110 9.08 13.84 11.30
CA PHE A 110 7.83 13.07 11.16
C PHE A 110 7.90 11.81 12.04
N SER A 111 6.74 11.20 12.28
CA SER A 111 6.60 10.06 13.19
C SER A 111 6.06 8.85 12.44
N THR A 112 6.94 8.02 11.88
CA THR A 112 6.55 6.80 11.16
C THR A 112 5.61 5.94 12.01
N ARG A 113 4.35 5.84 11.59
CA ARG A 113 3.34 5.05 12.30
C ARG A 113 3.49 3.57 11.94
N ILE A 114 4.03 2.80 12.87
CA ILE A 114 4.22 1.36 12.72
C ILE A 114 2.96 0.64 13.16
N ALA A 115 2.26 0.00 12.22
CA ALA A 115 1.09 -0.85 12.48
C ALA A 115 0.16 -0.27 13.58
N PRO A 116 -0.54 0.86 13.35
CA PRO A 116 -1.49 1.38 14.32
C PRO A 116 -2.53 0.28 14.62
N ALA A 117 -2.44 -0.28 15.82
CA ALA A 117 -3.19 -1.48 16.16
C ALA A 117 -4.61 -1.16 16.68
N PRO A 118 -5.58 -2.04 16.43
CA PRO A 118 -5.66 -2.99 15.33
C PRO A 118 -6.12 -2.28 14.04
N ALA A 119 -5.66 -2.74 12.88
CA ALA A 119 -6.06 -2.17 11.60
C ALA A 119 -6.64 -3.20 10.64
N ALA A 120 -7.63 -2.78 9.88
CA ALA A 120 -8.16 -3.49 8.72
C ALA A 120 -8.27 -2.52 7.56
N LEU A 121 -8.18 -3.04 6.34
CA LEU A 121 -8.37 -2.27 5.12
C LEU A 121 -9.38 -3.03 4.25
N LEU A 122 -10.49 -2.39 3.92
CA LEU A 122 -11.45 -2.92 2.94
C LEU A 122 -11.12 -2.29 1.59
N GLU A 123 -11.00 -3.11 0.55
CA GLU A 123 -10.79 -2.70 -0.83
C GLU A 123 -12.02 -3.10 -1.65
N ILE A 124 -12.56 -2.17 -2.42
CA ILE A 124 -13.72 -2.38 -3.30
C ILE A 124 -13.35 -1.86 -4.69
N GLN A 125 -13.42 -2.72 -5.70
CA GLN A 125 -13.03 -2.38 -7.07
C GLN A 125 -14.25 -2.26 -7.99
N PHE A 126 -14.19 -1.32 -8.91
CA PHE A 126 -15.21 -1.04 -9.93
C PHE A 126 -14.54 -0.85 -11.30
N ASP A 127 -15.26 -1.17 -12.37
CA ASP A 127 -14.76 -0.96 -13.75
C ASP A 127 -14.81 0.52 -14.19
N ALA A 128 -15.59 1.34 -13.49
CA ALA A 128 -15.79 2.75 -13.77
C ALA A 128 -16.03 3.54 -12.46
N PRO A 129 -15.97 4.89 -12.49
CA PRO A 129 -16.33 5.71 -11.34
C PRO A 129 -17.72 5.36 -10.76
N PRO A 130 -17.87 5.25 -9.42
CA PRO A 130 -19.12 4.83 -8.80
C PRO A 130 -20.30 5.74 -9.16
N THR A 131 -21.38 5.12 -9.63
CA THR A 131 -22.70 5.74 -9.84
C THR A 131 -23.40 6.09 -8.52
N SER A 132 -24.48 6.88 -8.55
CA SER A 132 -25.22 7.25 -7.33
C SER A 132 -25.70 6.04 -6.51
N PRO A 133 -26.31 4.99 -7.11
CA PRO A 133 -26.70 3.78 -6.36
C PRO A 133 -25.50 3.06 -5.72
N GLN A 134 -24.35 3.04 -6.41
CA GLN A 134 -23.13 2.44 -5.87
C GLN A 134 -22.57 3.25 -4.69
N ARG A 135 -22.64 4.57 -4.75
CA ARG A 135 -22.27 5.45 -3.64
C ARG A 135 -23.16 5.25 -2.42
N GLU A 136 -24.47 5.11 -2.61
CA GLU A 136 -25.39 4.76 -1.51
C GLU A 136 -25.06 3.40 -0.88
N ALA A 137 -24.68 2.40 -1.68
CA ALA A 137 -24.23 1.11 -1.16
C ALA A 137 -22.91 1.22 -0.38
N LEU A 138 -21.97 2.04 -0.86
CA LEU A 138 -20.73 2.35 -0.16
C LEU A 138 -20.98 3.09 1.18
N ASP A 139 -21.98 3.97 1.23
CA ASP A 139 -22.38 4.65 2.47
C ASP A 139 -22.96 3.67 3.49
N GLN A 140 -23.75 2.68 3.06
CA GLN A 140 -24.23 1.60 3.92
C GLN A 140 -23.07 0.76 4.48
N ILE A 141 -22.07 0.46 3.64
CA ILE A 141 -20.84 -0.21 4.07
C ILE A 141 -20.10 0.65 5.10
N LYS A 142 -19.88 1.93 4.83
CA LYS A 142 -19.25 2.88 5.75
C LYS A 142 -19.98 2.92 7.09
N ALA A 143 -21.32 2.97 7.07
CA ALA A 143 -22.16 2.97 8.26
C ALA A 143 -22.04 1.68 9.09
N ALA A 144 -21.98 0.52 8.43
CA ALA A 144 -21.79 -0.77 9.12
C ALA A 144 -20.39 -0.91 9.76
N LEU A 145 -19.37 -0.29 9.17
CA LEU A 145 -18.00 -0.33 9.66
C LEU A 145 -17.71 0.68 10.78
N THR A 146 -18.39 1.83 10.76
CA THR A 146 -18.13 2.95 11.69
C THR A 146 -18.14 2.54 13.17
N PRO A 147 -19.10 1.73 13.69
CA PRO A 147 -19.12 1.32 15.09
C PRO A 147 -17.94 0.45 15.53
N LEU A 148 -17.18 -0.12 14.60
CA LEU A 148 -16.05 -1.01 14.86
C LEU A 148 -14.72 -0.27 14.99
N ALA A 149 -14.65 0.96 14.49
CA ALA A 149 -13.42 1.72 14.36
C ALA A 149 -13.35 2.89 15.35
N ASN A 150 -12.16 3.17 15.89
CA ASN A 150 -11.84 4.44 16.53
C ASN A 150 -11.68 5.55 15.47
N HIS A 151 -11.17 5.17 14.30
CA HIS A 151 -11.04 6.05 13.15
C HIS A 151 -11.28 5.26 11.87
N LEU A 152 -12.20 5.74 11.05
CA LEU A 152 -12.50 5.21 9.73
C LEU A 152 -12.26 6.32 8.72
N SER A 153 -11.52 5.99 7.66
CA SER A 153 -11.20 6.88 6.56
C SER A 153 -11.45 6.18 5.24
N SER A 154 -11.92 6.95 4.27
CA SER A 154 -12.31 6.48 2.95
C SER A 154 -11.46 7.14 1.87
N ILE A 155 -10.98 6.34 0.92
CA ILE A 155 -10.07 6.81 -0.14
C ILE A 155 -10.61 6.34 -1.49
N GLU A 156 -10.78 7.27 -2.41
CA GLU A 156 -11.10 6.99 -3.81
C GLU A 156 -9.85 7.10 -4.66
N CYS A 157 -9.58 6.05 -5.43
CA CYS A 157 -8.44 5.96 -6.30
C CYS A 157 -8.86 5.67 -7.73
N ASP A 158 -8.40 6.48 -8.67
CA ASP A 158 -8.82 6.47 -10.07
C ASP A 158 -7.75 5.97 -11.05
N ARG A 159 -6.57 5.62 -10.54
CA ARG A 159 -5.46 5.11 -11.34
C ARG A 159 -4.83 3.92 -10.65
N ARG A 160 -4.77 2.79 -11.36
CA ARG A 160 -4.20 1.52 -10.89
C ARG A 160 -3.13 1.05 -11.86
N TYR A 161 -1.98 0.64 -11.33
CA TYR A 161 -0.90 0.07 -12.14
C TYR A 161 -0.38 -1.22 -11.53
N ILE A 162 -0.14 -2.20 -12.39
CA ILE A 162 0.62 -3.40 -12.07
C ILE A 162 2.05 -3.19 -12.54
N VAL A 163 2.98 -3.27 -11.59
CA VAL A 163 4.43 -3.23 -11.87
C VAL A 163 4.97 -4.65 -11.95
N VAL A 164 4.47 -5.53 -11.09
CA VAL A 164 4.86 -6.94 -11.04
C VAL A 164 3.58 -7.77 -10.95
N ASP A 165 3.36 -8.61 -11.94
CA ASP A 165 2.19 -9.49 -12.02
C ASP A 165 2.60 -10.93 -11.66
N ASN A 166 2.08 -11.46 -10.55
CA ASN A 166 2.02 -12.91 -10.35
C ASN A 166 0.59 -13.29 -9.94
N ARG A 167 -0.24 -13.60 -10.94
CA ARG A 167 -1.66 -13.92 -10.74
C ARG A 167 -1.91 -15.19 -9.94
N SER A 168 -0.90 -15.99 -9.63
CA SER A 168 -1.08 -17.12 -8.70
C SER A 168 -1.15 -16.62 -7.26
N SER A 169 -2.25 -15.97 -6.87
CA SER A 169 -2.51 -15.61 -5.46
C SER A 169 -2.48 -16.89 -4.64
N ARG A 170 -1.45 -17.06 -3.80
CA ARG A 170 -1.29 -18.28 -3.01
C ARG A 170 -2.08 -18.16 -1.71
N THR A 171 -2.64 -19.27 -1.23
CA THR A 171 -3.45 -19.34 0.00
C THR A 171 -2.76 -18.83 1.26
N ARG A 172 -1.44 -18.61 1.23
CA ARG A 172 -0.63 -18.15 2.37
C ARG A 172 0.06 -16.81 2.14
N ALA A 173 -0.31 -16.12 1.06
CA ALA A 173 0.28 -14.84 0.70
C ALA A 173 0.09 -13.80 1.80
N VAL A 174 1.09 -12.91 1.92
CA VAL A 174 1.03 -11.72 2.76
C VAL A 174 1.31 -10.49 1.92
N PHE A 175 0.67 -9.39 2.30
CA PHE A 175 0.63 -8.15 1.54
C PHE A 175 1.21 -7.04 2.40
N LEU A 176 2.46 -6.67 2.13
CA LEU A 176 3.04 -5.46 2.72
C LEU A 176 2.37 -4.27 2.03
N THR A 177 1.56 -3.55 2.79
CA THR A 177 0.70 -2.47 2.30
C THR A 177 1.19 -1.15 2.84
N VAL A 178 1.41 -0.18 1.95
CA VAL A 178 1.87 1.17 2.29
C VAL A 178 0.79 2.16 1.87
N LEU A 179 0.18 2.84 2.84
CA LEU A 179 -0.68 3.98 2.59
C LEU A 179 0.20 5.23 2.53
N THR A 180 0.37 5.76 1.32
CA THR A 180 1.31 6.85 1.07
C THR A 180 0.73 8.18 1.55
N ARG A 181 1.57 9.07 2.08
CA ARG A 181 1.22 10.47 2.36
C ARG A 181 2.05 11.39 1.49
N VAL A 182 1.45 12.47 1.00
CA VAL A 182 2.12 13.45 0.13
C VAL A 182 3.36 13.98 0.86
N PRO A 183 4.55 13.96 0.22
CA PRO A 183 5.77 14.39 0.86
C PRO A 183 5.82 15.92 0.93
N TRP A 184 6.62 16.44 1.87
CA TRP A 184 6.69 17.87 2.19
C TRP A 184 7.15 18.79 1.03
N ASN A 185 7.78 18.22 0.00
CA ASN A 185 8.45 18.95 -1.07
C ASN A 185 7.76 18.80 -2.44
N ARG A 186 6.59 18.17 -2.52
CA ARG A 186 5.86 17.96 -3.78
C ARG A 186 4.35 18.07 -3.56
N THR A 187 3.63 18.39 -4.64
CA THR A 187 2.18 18.22 -4.68
C THR A 187 1.80 16.75 -4.81
N LEU A 188 0.52 16.43 -4.57
CA LEU A 188 -0.03 15.08 -4.79
C LEU A 188 0.26 14.58 -6.21
N ASP A 189 -0.07 15.38 -7.22
CA ASP A 189 0.14 15.04 -8.63
C ASP A 189 1.63 14.79 -8.95
N GLN A 190 2.53 15.66 -8.46
CA GLN A 190 3.97 15.48 -8.65
C GLN A 190 4.51 14.22 -7.98
N ALA A 191 4.01 13.89 -6.78
CA ALA A 191 4.39 12.69 -6.05
C ALA A 191 3.90 11.42 -6.75
N GLN A 192 2.66 11.42 -7.23
CA GLN A 192 2.10 10.30 -7.98
C GLN A 192 2.77 10.13 -9.35
N HIS A 193 3.08 11.22 -10.05
CA HIS A 193 3.83 11.18 -11.30
C HIS A 193 5.23 10.58 -11.09
N TYR A 194 5.92 10.98 -10.02
CA TYR A 194 7.21 10.38 -9.66
C TYR A 194 7.05 8.88 -9.34
N TRP A 195 6.02 8.52 -8.57
CA TRP A 195 5.77 7.14 -8.19
C TRP A 195 5.59 6.24 -9.43
N ILE A 196 4.77 6.70 -10.38
CA ILE A 196 4.47 5.96 -11.61
C ILE A 196 5.71 5.82 -12.51
N ASN A 197 6.44 6.91 -12.74
CA ASN A 197 7.46 6.95 -13.78
C ASN A 197 8.87 6.61 -13.30
N GLU A 198 9.17 6.85 -12.03
CA GLU A 198 10.53 6.68 -11.47
C GLU A 198 10.59 5.56 -10.43
N HIS A 199 9.76 5.62 -9.37
CA HIS A 199 9.81 4.65 -8.27
C HIS A 199 9.42 3.25 -8.72
N ALA A 200 8.36 3.10 -9.52
CA ALA A 200 7.90 1.81 -9.99
C ALA A 200 9.00 1.05 -10.79
N ALA A 201 9.78 1.79 -11.58
CA ALA A 201 10.91 1.22 -12.31
C ALA A 201 12.00 0.73 -11.34
N LEU A 202 12.27 1.46 -10.25
CA LEU A 202 13.20 1.04 -9.21
C LEU A 202 12.71 -0.22 -8.49
N VAL A 203 11.41 -0.30 -8.15
CA VAL A 203 10.81 -1.50 -7.53
C VAL A 203 11.02 -2.74 -8.40
N HIS A 204 10.89 -2.61 -9.72
CA HIS A 204 11.11 -3.74 -10.63
C HIS A 204 12.54 -4.32 -10.52
N ASP A 205 13.58 -3.50 -10.31
CA ASP A 205 14.94 -4.04 -10.07
C ASP A 205 15.04 -4.87 -8.79
N ASN A 206 14.20 -4.52 -7.82
CA ASN A 206 14.23 -5.10 -6.49
C ASN A 206 13.65 -6.51 -6.45
N LEU A 207 12.95 -6.92 -7.51
CA LEU A 207 12.30 -8.23 -7.63
C LEU A 207 13.25 -9.37 -7.24
N SER A 208 14.40 -9.43 -7.93
CA SER A 208 15.42 -10.45 -7.72
C SER A 208 16.07 -10.41 -6.33
N ARG A 209 15.95 -9.28 -5.63
CA ARG A 209 16.58 -9.06 -4.32
C ARG A 209 15.63 -9.36 -3.17
N THR A 210 14.34 -9.10 -3.33
CA THR A 210 13.35 -9.21 -2.24
C THR A 210 12.50 -10.47 -2.30
N ASN A 211 12.53 -11.22 -3.41
CA ASN A 211 11.58 -12.31 -3.66
C ASN A 211 10.11 -11.85 -3.55
N MET A 212 9.83 -10.56 -3.76
CA MET A 212 8.44 -10.13 -3.92
C MET A 212 7.88 -10.78 -5.18
N VAL A 213 6.62 -11.18 -5.13
CA VAL A 213 5.93 -11.85 -6.24
C VAL A 213 4.90 -10.94 -6.89
N GLY A 214 4.53 -9.84 -6.27
CA GLY A 214 3.58 -8.88 -6.83
C GLY A 214 3.83 -7.46 -6.32
N TYR A 215 3.49 -6.49 -7.15
CA TYR A 215 3.51 -5.08 -6.81
C TYR A 215 2.43 -4.35 -7.58
N ILE A 216 1.48 -3.79 -6.84
CA ILE A 216 0.40 -2.95 -7.35
C ILE A 216 0.51 -1.58 -6.69
N GLN A 217 0.34 -0.54 -7.49
CA GLN A 217 0.18 0.83 -7.00
C GLN A 217 -1.18 1.36 -7.43
N VAL A 218 -1.86 2.00 -6.50
CA VAL A 218 -3.19 2.58 -6.69
C VAL A 218 -3.12 4.01 -6.19
N HIS A 219 -3.55 4.98 -6.98
CA HIS A 219 -3.34 6.40 -6.71
C HIS A 219 -4.66 7.10 -6.41
N THR A 220 -4.69 7.84 -5.31
CA THR A 220 -5.84 8.66 -4.92
C THR A 220 -6.18 9.63 -6.03
N THR A 221 -7.47 9.85 -6.25
CA THR A 221 -7.93 10.80 -7.24
C THR A 221 -7.41 12.21 -6.95
N THR A 222 -7.11 12.95 -8.01
CA THR A 222 -6.80 14.39 -7.94
C THR A 222 -8.03 15.25 -8.19
N ASP A 223 -9.22 14.65 -8.33
CA ASP A 223 -10.47 15.37 -8.53
C ASP A 223 -10.84 16.17 -7.27
N PRO A 224 -10.91 17.52 -7.34
CA PRO A 224 -11.31 18.34 -6.20
C PRO A 224 -12.78 18.14 -5.79
N HIS A 225 -13.59 17.43 -6.59
CA HIS A 225 -15.00 17.14 -6.33
C HIS A 225 -15.22 15.78 -5.65
N SER A 226 -14.16 15.00 -5.39
CA SER A 226 -14.29 13.75 -4.65
C SER A 226 -14.87 14.00 -3.24
N THR A 227 -15.85 13.18 -2.86
CA THR A 227 -16.54 13.28 -1.56
C THR A 227 -15.92 12.38 -0.49
N TYR A 228 -14.82 11.71 -0.80
CA TYR A 228 -14.10 10.81 0.11
C TYR A 228 -13.05 11.57 0.93
N ASP A 229 -12.59 10.97 2.02
CA ASP A 229 -11.67 11.63 2.95
C ASP A 229 -10.28 11.87 2.31
N ASN A 230 -9.83 10.95 1.46
CA ASN A 230 -8.63 11.06 0.62
C ASN A 230 -7.37 11.53 1.37
N GLU A 231 -7.19 11.07 2.62
CA GLU A 231 -6.07 11.49 3.49
C GLU A 231 -4.70 10.95 3.06
N PHE A 232 -4.67 10.02 2.10
CA PHE A 232 -3.49 9.35 1.57
C PHE A 232 -3.32 9.68 0.10
N GLY A 233 -2.08 9.66 -0.40
CA GLY A 233 -1.75 9.85 -1.81
C GLY A 233 -1.96 8.59 -2.68
N GLY A 234 -2.18 7.44 -2.04
CA GLY A 234 -2.47 6.17 -2.67
C GLY A 234 -2.10 4.97 -1.79
N VAL A 235 -2.19 3.78 -2.39
CA VAL A 235 -1.96 2.48 -1.75
C VAL A 235 -0.97 1.68 -2.58
N ALA A 236 0.16 1.29 -1.99
CA ALA A 236 1.07 0.31 -2.56
C ALA A 236 0.81 -1.04 -1.90
N THR A 237 0.74 -2.10 -2.70
CA THR A 237 0.60 -3.47 -2.21
C THR A 237 1.72 -4.33 -2.78
N ILE A 238 2.60 -4.81 -1.91
CA ILE A 238 3.72 -5.69 -2.23
C ILE A 238 3.40 -7.09 -1.73
N GLU A 239 3.37 -8.06 -2.64
CA GLU A 239 2.98 -9.44 -2.33
C GLU A 239 4.21 -10.33 -2.09
N PHE A 240 4.12 -11.16 -1.06
CA PHE A 240 5.05 -12.25 -0.78
C PHE A 240 4.28 -13.55 -0.63
N ASP A 241 4.86 -14.66 -1.11
CA ASP A 241 4.25 -16.00 -1.04
C ASP A 241 3.90 -16.43 0.38
N THR A 242 4.74 -16.06 1.36
CA THR A 242 4.53 -16.34 2.78
C THR A 242 5.13 -15.25 3.67
N ILE A 243 4.69 -15.20 4.93
CA ILE A 243 5.34 -14.36 5.96
C ILE A 243 6.83 -14.71 6.17
N ALA A 244 7.21 -15.97 5.94
CA ALA A 244 8.60 -16.40 6.06
C ALA A 244 9.46 -15.82 4.92
N ASP A 245 8.93 -15.73 3.71
CA ASP A 245 9.63 -15.10 2.57
C ASP A 245 9.80 -13.60 2.79
N TYR A 246 8.74 -12.93 3.27
CA TYR A 246 8.83 -11.53 3.71
C TYR A 246 9.86 -11.33 4.83
N ARG A 247 9.94 -12.20 5.84
CA ARG A 247 10.98 -12.08 6.89
C ARG A 247 12.39 -12.32 6.34
N ARG A 248 12.54 -13.27 5.41
CA ARG A 248 13.83 -13.65 4.82
C ARG A 248 14.47 -12.50 4.05
N GLN A 249 13.70 -11.70 3.31
CA GLN A 249 14.26 -10.52 2.63
C GLN A 249 14.93 -9.55 3.61
N GLY A 250 14.39 -9.39 4.82
CA GLY A 250 14.96 -8.49 5.83
C GLY A 250 16.34 -8.90 6.36
N THR A 251 16.76 -10.14 6.10
CA THR A 251 18.06 -10.68 6.56
C THR A 251 19.12 -10.75 5.46
N ARG A 252 18.73 -10.51 4.20
CA ARG A 252 19.63 -10.62 3.05
C ARG A 252 20.38 -9.30 2.84
N PRO A 253 21.73 -9.29 2.81
CA PRO A 253 22.50 -8.06 2.62
C PRO A 253 22.13 -7.27 1.37
N ALA A 254 21.88 -7.97 0.24
CA ALA A 254 21.48 -7.34 -1.01
C ALA A 254 20.12 -6.62 -0.91
N SER A 255 19.17 -7.20 -0.18
CA SER A 255 17.85 -6.61 0.07
C SER A 255 17.94 -5.45 1.06
N MET A 256 18.75 -5.57 2.12
CA MET A 256 18.97 -4.50 3.09
C MET A 256 19.61 -3.26 2.43
N GLY A 257 20.65 -3.46 1.61
CA GLY A 257 21.27 -2.36 0.87
C GLY A 257 20.28 -1.70 -0.09
N PHE A 258 19.49 -2.50 -0.82
CA PHE A 258 18.48 -1.93 -1.71
C PHE A 258 17.34 -1.23 -0.96
N ASN A 259 16.95 -1.73 0.22
CA ASN A 259 15.95 -1.07 1.06
C ASN A 259 16.39 0.34 1.49
N ASN A 260 17.69 0.59 1.67
CA ASN A 260 18.19 1.95 1.90
C ASN A 260 18.01 2.84 0.66
N THR A 261 18.25 2.30 -0.54
CA THR A 261 17.98 3.01 -1.80
C THR A 261 16.50 3.34 -1.91
N LEU A 262 15.61 2.37 -1.66
CA LEU A 262 14.16 2.61 -1.67
C LEU A 262 13.74 3.64 -0.64
N ALA A 263 14.23 3.56 0.60
CA ALA A 263 13.85 4.51 1.64
C ALA A 263 14.22 5.96 1.26
N LEU A 264 15.38 6.16 0.63
CA LEU A 264 15.76 7.48 0.11
C LEU A 264 14.93 7.91 -1.10
N ASP A 265 14.64 6.99 -2.01
CA ASP A 265 13.85 7.25 -3.21
C ASP A 265 12.40 7.62 -2.86
N GLU A 266 11.82 6.89 -1.90
CA GLU A 266 10.46 7.06 -1.39
C GLU A 266 10.23 8.48 -0.88
N MET A 267 11.24 9.21 -0.40
CA MET A 267 11.07 10.62 0.01
C MET A 267 10.53 11.53 -1.11
N ASN A 268 10.63 11.11 -2.37
CA ASN A 268 10.04 11.82 -3.52
C ASN A 268 8.56 11.50 -3.77
N LEU A 269 7.99 10.51 -3.09
CA LEU A 269 6.57 10.14 -3.25
C LEU A 269 5.83 10.03 -1.92
N THR A 270 6.53 9.75 -0.82
CA THR A 270 5.95 9.63 0.51
C THR A 270 6.97 9.78 1.63
N ILE A 271 6.54 10.43 2.70
CA ILE A 271 7.07 10.25 4.06
C ILE A 271 5.90 10.01 5.00
N ASP A 272 6.18 9.56 6.23
CA ASP A 272 5.14 9.37 7.25
C ASP A 272 4.01 8.39 6.85
N SER A 273 4.32 7.43 5.97
CA SER A 273 3.34 6.46 5.49
C SER A 273 2.85 5.55 6.61
N GLU A 274 1.62 5.04 6.47
CA GLU A 274 1.14 3.94 7.30
C GLU A 274 1.49 2.62 6.63
N ILE A 275 2.19 1.76 7.37
CA ILE A 275 2.73 0.51 6.83
C ILE A 275 2.13 -0.66 7.60
N TYR A 276 1.61 -1.63 6.85
CA TYR A 276 0.94 -2.81 7.35
C TYR A 276 1.46 -4.07 6.67
N LEU A 277 1.34 -5.21 7.34
CA LEU A 277 1.45 -6.51 6.70
C LEU A 277 0.12 -7.24 6.91
N PHE A 278 -0.54 -7.56 5.81
CA PHE A 278 -1.90 -8.08 5.83
C PHE A 278 -2.01 -9.47 5.21
N HIS A 279 -2.99 -10.23 5.69
CA HIS A 279 -3.64 -11.29 4.93
C HIS A 279 -4.80 -10.68 4.14
N ARG A 280 -5.03 -11.15 2.91
CA ARG A 280 -6.14 -10.72 2.06
C ARG A 280 -7.17 -11.83 1.95
N THR A 281 -8.45 -11.50 2.13
CA THR A 281 -9.58 -12.41 1.96
C THR A 281 -10.57 -11.82 0.97
N ALA A 282 -10.94 -12.56 -0.08
CA ALA A 282 -12.04 -12.17 -0.96
C ALA A 282 -13.38 -12.30 -0.21
N LEU A 283 -14.23 -11.28 -0.31
CA LEU A 283 -15.56 -11.28 0.30
C LEU A 283 -16.67 -11.55 -0.72
N LEU A 284 -16.37 -11.47 -2.01
CA LEU A 284 -17.22 -11.94 -3.09
C LEU A 284 -16.66 -13.28 -3.62
N PRO A 285 -17.53 -14.19 -4.07
CA PRO A 285 -17.06 -15.38 -4.80
C PRO A 285 -16.33 -14.94 -6.07
N GLU A 286 -15.29 -15.70 -6.45
CA GLU A 286 -14.65 -15.52 -7.76
C GLU A 286 -15.73 -15.68 -8.85
N ALA A 287 -15.71 -14.79 -9.84
CA ALA A 287 -16.53 -14.95 -11.02
C ALA A 287 -16.20 -16.32 -11.61
N THR A 288 -17.20 -17.20 -11.68
CA THR A 288 -17.07 -18.44 -12.43
C THR A 288 -17.24 -18.05 -13.89
N ASP A 289 -16.13 -18.01 -14.62
CA ASP A 289 -16.14 -17.92 -16.09
C ASP A 289 -16.80 -19.18 -16.69
#